data_AF-A0AAN7Z9I0-F1
#
_entry.id   AF-A0AAN7Z9I0-F1
#
_cell.length_a   1.000
_cell.length_b   1.000
_cell.length_c   1.000
_cell.angle_alpha   90.00
_cell.angle_beta   90.00
_cell.angle_gamma   90.00
#
_symmetry.space_group_name_H-M   'P 1'
#
loop_
_entity.id
_entity.type
_entity.pdbx_description
1 polymer ?
#
loop_
_entity_poly.entity_id
_entity_poly.type
_entity_poly.pdbx_seq_one_letter_code
_entity_poly.pdbx_strand_id
1 'polypeptide(L)'
;MPSVEKFKIGFHLLVLFITIVFTFYTVVELMIFLSDPHYKFHGWNKGKSWVTASWSLFVNQSLLSIFIAQHSLLALPAVKGWLSSPNLLVFQRCIYVTLTSLSLQIILKYWHPIPEVVLWNINTNVQLYWWSFLLLHVFAWTVIYIGTICLDVNELLGIKQYKSENLKRLYLHMRHPSFIGFVFILWIVPYMSLDRLALATILSAYMYLSWNTDDRDRKYQELQSRRKFYELNYLK
;
A
#
# COMPACT_ATOMS: atom_id res chain seq x y z
N MET A 1 34.78 19.13 17.64
CA MET A 1 33.82 19.27 16.52
C MET A 1 33.53 17.97 15.76
N PRO A 2 34.48 17.05 15.45
CA PRO A 2 34.17 15.82 14.70
C PRO A 2 33.38 14.75 15.48
N SER A 3 33.35 14.81 16.83
CA SER A 3 32.59 13.88 17.67
C SER A 3 31.08 14.13 17.63
N VAL A 4 30.66 15.39 17.54
CA VAL A 4 29.24 15.79 17.52
C VAL A 4 28.60 15.46 16.17
N GLU A 5 29.32 15.62 15.07
CA GLU A 5 28.85 15.23 13.74
C GLU A 5 28.72 13.71 13.60
N LYS A 6 29.71 12.94 14.08
CA LYS A 6 29.62 11.47 14.12
C LYS A 6 28.43 10.99 14.94
N PHE A 7 28.15 11.62 16.08
CA PHE A 7 26.99 11.31 16.90
C PHE A 7 25.66 11.59 16.17
N LYS A 8 25.54 12.74 15.50
CA LYS A 8 24.36 13.07 14.69
C LYS A 8 24.13 12.05 13.57
N ILE A 9 25.18 11.70 12.82
CA ILE A 9 25.10 10.71 11.75
C ILE A 9 24.66 9.35 12.30
N GLY A 10 25.25 8.89 13.42
CA GLY A 10 24.86 7.64 14.08
C GLY A 10 23.40 7.63 14.51
N PHE A 11 22.91 8.74 15.07
CA PHE A 11 21.51 8.91 15.45
C PHE A 11 20.57 8.86 14.22
N HIS A 12 20.91 9.54 13.12
CA HIS A 12 20.10 9.49 11.89
C HIS A 12 20.01 8.08 11.32
N LEU A 13 21.13 7.36 11.28
CA LEU A 13 21.17 5.97 10.80
C LEU A 13 20.33 5.04 11.69
N LEU A 14 20.37 5.24 13.01
CA LEU A 14 19.55 4.49 13.95
C LEU A 14 18.05 4.73 13.72
N VAL A 15 17.63 5.99 13.57
CA VAL A 15 16.22 6.33 13.30
C VAL A 15 15.77 5.71 11.98
N LEU A 16 16.59 5.81 10.93
CA LEU A 16 16.28 5.21 9.62
C LEU A 16 16.13 3.69 9.73
N PHE A 17 17.06 3.02 10.43
CA PHE A 17 17.01 1.58 10.63
C PHE A 17 15.73 1.16 11.36
N ILE A 18 15.36 1.86 12.45
CA ILE A 18 14.12 1.61 13.20
C ILE A 18 12.90 1.80 12.29
N THR A 19 12.84 2.88 11.52
CA THR A 19 11.73 3.12 10.58
C THR A 19 11.62 1.99 9.55
N ILE A 20 12.73 1.58 8.94
CA ILE A 20 12.73 0.49 7.94
C ILE A 20 12.22 -0.82 8.56
N VAL A 21 12.74 -1.19 9.73
CA VAL A 21 12.32 -2.42 10.42
C VAL A 21 10.83 -2.36 10.80
N PHE A 22 10.37 -1.23 11.32
CA PHE A 22 8.97 -1.04 11.70
C PHE A 22 8.01 -1.08 10.51
N THR A 23 8.39 -0.44 9.40
CA THR A 23 7.61 -0.50 8.16
C THR A 23 7.59 -1.89 7.58
N PHE A 24 8.74 -2.58 7.53
CA PHE A 24 8.81 -3.96 7.06
C PHE A 24 7.91 -4.88 7.89
N TYR A 25 7.98 -4.78 9.22
CA TYR A 25 7.09 -5.48 10.14
C TYR A 25 5.61 -5.22 9.82
N THR A 26 5.25 -3.95 9.63
CA THR A 26 3.86 -3.55 9.34
C THR A 26 3.38 -4.08 7.99
N VAL A 27 4.23 -4.09 6.96
CA VAL A 27 3.87 -4.64 5.66
C VAL A 27 3.68 -6.16 5.74
N VAL A 28 4.51 -6.87 6.51
CA VAL A 28 4.34 -8.32 6.74
C VAL A 28 3.01 -8.60 7.45
N GLU A 29 2.65 -7.83 8.47
CA GLU A 29 1.35 -7.98 9.13
C GLU A 29 0.19 -7.65 8.19
N LEU A 30 0.30 -6.62 7.35
CA LEU A 30 -0.69 -6.32 6.32
C LEU A 30 -0.83 -7.48 5.33
N MET A 31 0.29 -8.07 4.91
CA MET A 31 0.32 -9.21 4.00
C MET A 31 -0.44 -10.40 4.59
N ILE A 32 -0.17 -10.72 5.86
CA ILE A 32 -0.87 -11.77 6.60
C ILE A 32 -2.34 -11.41 6.73
N PHE A 33 -2.67 -10.20 7.19
CA PHE A 33 -4.06 -9.76 7.37
C PHE A 33 -4.89 -9.87 6.08
N LEU A 34 -4.37 -9.40 4.95
CA LEU A 34 -5.08 -9.46 3.68
C LEU A 34 -5.15 -10.88 3.11
N SER A 35 -4.10 -11.69 3.29
CA SER A 35 -3.99 -13.01 2.66
C SER A 35 -4.39 -14.18 3.54
N ASP A 36 -4.74 -13.97 4.82
CA ASP A 36 -5.13 -15.02 5.74
C ASP A 36 -6.41 -15.72 5.26
N PRO A 37 -6.32 -16.99 4.82
CA PRO A 37 -7.47 -17.76 4.37
C PRO A 37 -8.36 -18.22 5.53
N HIS A 38 -7.85 -18.21 6.75
CA HIS A 38 -8.53 -18.67 7.97
C HIS A 38 -9.10 -17.51 8.79
N TYR A 39 -9.47 -16.42 8.10
CA TYR A 39 -10.02 -15.20 8.69
C TYR A 39 -10.83 -15.50 9.95
N LYS A 40 -10.25 -15.12 11.10
CA LYS A 40 -10.57 -15.64 12.45
C LYS A 40 -12.05 -15.99 12.61
N PHE A 41 -12.39 -17.22 12.26
CA PHE A 41 -13.70 -17.80 12.48
C PHE A 41 -13.74 -18.22 13.95
N HIS A 42 -13.72 -17.26 14.87
CA HIS A 42 -14.02 -17.54 16.25
C HIS A 42 -15.50 -17.91 16.30
N GLY A 43 -15.72 -19.20 16.58
CA GLY A 43 -16.99 -19.90 16.53
C GLY A 43 -18.17 -19.00 16.89
N TRP A 44 -19.17 -19.07 16.02
CA TRP A 44 -20.47 -18.49 16.22
C TRP A 44 -20.98 -18.69 17.65
N ASN A 45 -21.08 -17.57 18.38
CA ASN A 45 -22.04 -17.46 19.46
C ASN A 45 -23.35 -16.99 18.84
N LYS A 46 -24.33 -17.90 18.75
CA LYS A 46 -25.76 -17.56 18.59
C LYS A 46 -26.11 -16.46 19.60
N GLY A 47 -26.11 -15.19 19.21
CA GLY A 47 -26.46 -14.10 20.14
C GLY A 47 -25.91 -12.72 19.84
N LYS A 48 -25.01 -12.54 18.86
CA LYS A 48 -24.64 -11.20 18.42
C LYS A 48 -25.74 -10.60 17.53
N SER A 49 -26.23 -9.44 17.94
CA SER A 49 -27.33 -8.70 17.29
C SER A 49 -26.81 -7.93 16.08
N TRP A 50 -27.67 -7.61 15.10
CA TRP A 50 -27.36 -6.68 14.00
C TRP A 50 -26.76 -5.34 14.47
N VAL A 51 -27.01 -4.98 15.74
CA VAL A 51 -26.40 -3.83 16.42
C VAL A 51 -24.87 -3.98 16.54
N THR A 52 -24.36 -5.17 16.91
CA THR A 52 -22.91 -5.39 17.05
C THR A 52 -22.19 -5.45 15.71
N ALA A 53 -22.84 -5.98 14.67
CA ALA A 53 -22.32 -5.95 13.30
C ALA A 53 -22.25 -4.51 12.78
N SER A 54 -23.32 -3.73 12.95
CA SER A 54 -23.36 -2.31 12.56
C SER A 54 -22.30 -1.48 13.29
N TRP A 55 -22.12 -1.70 14.60
CA TRP A 55 -21.07 -1.03 15.37
C TRP A 55 -19.66 -1.37 14.87
N SER A 56 -19.39 -2.66 14.64
CA SER A 56 -18.10 -3.13 14.09
C SER A 56 -17.82 -2.52 12.72
N LEU A 57 -18.84 -2.41 11.87
CA LEU A 57 -18.73 -1.79 10.56
C LEU A 57 -18.40 -0.30 10.66
N PHE A 58 -19.08 0.42 11.56
CA PHE A 58 -18.82 1.83 11.83
C PHE A 58 -17.39 2.06 12.33
N VAL A 59 -16.90 1.24 13.26
CA VAL A 59 -15.53 1.31 13.77
C VAL A 59 -14.53 1.08 12.63
N ASN A 60 -14.71 0.01 11.83
CA ASN A 60 -13.84 -0.30 10.72
C ASN A 60 -13.81 0.81 9.65
N GLN A 61 -14.97 1.37 9.30
CA GLN A 61 -15.06 2.50 8.36
C GLN A 61 -14.39 3.76 8.90
N SER A 62 -14.53 4.02 10.20
CA SER A 62 -13.86 5.15 10.86
C SER A 62 -12.33 4.97 10.85
N LEU A 63 -11.84 3.77 11.17
CA LEU A 63 -10.41 3.43 11.10
C LEU A 63 -9.84 3.63 9.69
N LEU A 64 -10.54 3.12 8.66
CA LEU A 64 -10.14 3.32 7.26
C LEU A 64 -10.16 4.79 6.85
N SER A 65 -11.19 5.54 7.26
CA SER A 65 -11.31 6.96 6.93
C SER A 65 -10.21 7.78 7.56
N ILE A 66 -9.86 7.49 8.83
CA ILE A 66 -8.74 8.15 9.53
C ILE A 66 -7.43 7.86 8.82
N PHE A 67 -7.19 6.60 8.43
CA PHE A 67 -5.99 6.23 7.68
C PHE A 67 -5.90 6.95 6.33
N ILE A 68 -6.98 6.92 5.54
CA ILE A 68 -7.03 7.57 4.22
C ILE A 68 -6.81 9.08 4.36
N ALA A 69 -7.48 9.72 5.32
CA ALA A 69 -7.32 11.14 5.60
C ALA A 69 -5.87 11.45 6.02
N GLN A 70 -5.32 10.71 6.98
CA GLN A 70 -3.95 10.90 7.47
C GLN A 70 -2.92 10.72 6.35
N HIS A 71 -3.03 9.64 5.57
CA HIS A 71 -2.13 9.35 4.47
C HIS A 71 -2.18 10.43 3.37
N SER A 72 -3.39 10.90 3.04
CA SER A 72 -3.61 11.94 2.04
C SER A 72 -3.14 13.32 2.52
N LEU A 73 -3.39 13.66 3.79
CA LEU A 73 -2.94 14.91 4.40
C LEU A 73 -1.41 15.01 4.39
N LEU A 74 -0.71 13.93 4.74
CA LEU A 74 0.75 13.90 4.69
C LEU A 74 1.30 14.06 3.25
N ALA A 75 0.51 13.71 2.24
CA ALA A 75 0.91 13.88 0.84
C ALA A 75 0.74 15.32 0.32
N LEU A 76 0.00 16.18 1.04
CA LEU A 76 -0.28 17.55 0.63
C LEU A 76 1.00 18.41 0.57
N PRO A 77 1.12 19.30 -0.45
CA PRO A 77 2.27 20.21 -0.56
C PRO A 77 2.43 21.12 0.66
N ALA A 78 1.34 21.55 1.30
CA ALA A 78 1.37 22.41 2.49
C ALA A 78 2.02 21.70 3.69
N VAL A 79 1.63 20.44 3.94
CA VAL A 79 2.23 19.62 5.01
C VAL A 79 3.69 19.32 4.68
N LYS A 80 3.99 19.00 3.41
CA LYS A 80 5.37 18.84 2.96
C LYS A 80 6.20 20.11 3.21
N GLY A 81 5.69 21.29 2.86
CA GLY A 81 6.36 22.56 3.07
C GLY A 81 6.61 22.88 4.55
N TRP A 82 5.66 22.56 5.43
CA TRP A 82 5.84 22.71 6.88
C TRP A 82 6.93 21.79 7.43
N LEU A 83 7.00 20.54 6.96
CA LEU A 83 8.07 19.60 7.32
C LEU A 83 9.43 19.89 6.64
N SER A 84 9.49 20.74 5.62
CA SER A 84 10.72 21.07 4.87
C SER A 84 11.68 22.05 5.58
N SER A 85 11.54 22.25 6.90
CA SER A 85 12.53 23.00 7.68
C SER A 85 13.93 22.38 7.49
N PRO A 86 15.02 23.17 7.40
CA PRO A 86 16.35 22.68 6.99
C PRO A 86 16.91 21.54 7.86
N ASN A 87 16.50 21.44 9.13
CA ASN A 87 16.87 20.35 10.03
C ASN A 87 16.03 19.05 9.86
N LEU A 88 14.86 19.15 9.23
CA LEU A 88 13.87 18.06 9.14
C LEU A 88 13.76 17.45 7.73
N LEU A 89 14.46 18.00 6.75
CA LEU A 89 14.37 17.54 5.35
C LEU A 89 14.74 16.05 5.20
N VAL A 90 15.73 15.58 5.97
CA VAL A 90 16.10 14.14 6.03
C VAL A 90 15.04 13.32 6.77
N PHE A 91 14.43 13.87 7.82
CA PHE A 91 13.42 13.19 8.63
C PHE A 91 12.03 13.21 8.03
N GLN A 92 11.73 14.12 7.11
CA GLN A 92 10.41 14.28 6.50
C GLN A 92 9.90 12.95 5.92
N ARG A 93 10.77 12.22 5.22
CA ARG A 93 10.46 10.91 4.65
C ARG A 93 10.28 9.85 5.74
N CYS A 94 11.18 9.81 6.73
CA CYS A 94 11.06 8.86 7.84
C CYS A 94 9.79 9.09 8.66
N ILE A 95 9.42 10.35 8.92
CA ILE A 95 8.20 10.74 9.61
C ILE A 95 6.99 10.31 8.79
N TYR A 96 6.98 10.60 7.48
CA TYR A 96 5.90 10.19 6.58
C TYR A 96 5.66 8.67 6.64
N VAL A 97 6.73 7.90 6.45
CA VAL A 97 6.69 6.44 6.41
C VAL A 97 6.33 5.85 7.77
N THR A 98 6.90 6.37 8.86
CA THR A 98 6.62 5.90 10.23
C THR A 98 5.17 6.19 10.63
N LEU A 99 4.67 7.40 10.39
CA LEU A 99 3.28 7.76 10.71
C LEU A 99 2.27 6.97 9.87
N THR A 100 2.55 6.75 8.59
CA THR A 100 1.71 5.89 7.73
C THR A 100 1.76 4.43 8.19
N SER A 101 2.92 3.92 8.59
CA SER A 101 3.04 2.56 9.14
C SER A 101 2.29 2.44 10.47
N LEU A 102 2.35 3.47 11.33
CA LEU A 102 1.65 3.51 12.60
C LEU A 102 0.13 3.57 12.42
N SER A 103 -0.39 4.38 11.50
CA SER A 103 -1.82 4.44 11.23
C SER A 103 -2.34 3.11 10.66
N LEU A 104 -1.53 2.47 9.80
CA LEU A 104 -1.83 1.13 9.29
C LEU A 104 -1.84 0.07 10.41
N GLN A 105 -0.85 0.11 11.32
CA GLN A 105 -0.81 -0.75 12.51
C GLN A 105 -2.08 -0.63 13.37
N ILE A 106 -2.57 0.60 13.56
CA ILE A 106 -3.82 0.84 14.30
C ILE A 106 -5.00 0.14 13.61
N ILE A 107 -5.11 0.22 12.28
CA ILE A 107 -6.15 -0.53 11.54
C ILE A 107 -6.00 -2.03 11.80
N LEU A 108 -4.81 -2.59 11.59
CA LEU A 108 -4.57 -4.04 11.69
C LEU A 108 -4.89 -4.58 13.10
N LYS A 109 -4.56 -3.81 14.14
CA LYS A 109 -4.76 -4.21 15.54
C LYS A 109 -6.20 -4.05 16.01
N TYR A 110 -6.87 -2.97 15.60
CA TYR A 110 -8.22 -2.64 16.05
C TYR A 110 -9.29 -3.02 15.02
N TRP A 111 -8.97 -3.83 14.02
CA TRP A 111 -9.94 -4.34 13.07
C TRP A 111 -10.97 -5.23 13.77
N HIS A 112 -12.26 -4.92 13.60
CA HIS A 112 -13.36 -5.72 14.14
C HIS A 112 -13.91 -6.67 13.07
N PRO A 113 -13.60 -7.97 13.10
CA PRO A 113 -14.11 -8.91 12.12
C PRO A 113 -15.62 -9.10 12.25
N ILE A 114 -16.33 -9.16 11.11
CA ILE A 114 -17.78 -9.40 11.03
C ILE A 114 -18.02 -10.72 10.28
N PRO A 115 -17.73 -11.88 10.90
CA PRO A 115 -17.93 -13.18 10.24
C PRO A 115 -19.42 -13.54 10.09
N GLU A 116 -20.33 -12.74 10.66
CA GLU A 116 -21.78 -12.96 10.67
C GLU A 116 -22.42 -12.83 9.27
N VAL A 117 -21.88 -11.94 8.44
CA VAL A 117 -22.42 -11.65 7.11
C VAL A 117 -21.38 -12.08 6.07
N VAL A 118 -21.58 -13.28 5.53
CA VAL A 118 -20.69 -13.90 4.53
C VAL A 118 -21.34 -13.79 3.16
N LEU A 119 -20.60 -13.25 2.19
CA LEU A 119 -21.06 -13.19 0.80
C LEU A 119 -20.69 -14.46 0.05
N TRP A 120 -19.44 -14.90 0.19
CA TRP A 120 -18.98 -16.18 -0.34
C TRP A 120 -17.96 -16.83 0.59
N ASN A 121 -17.98 -18.16 0.58
CA ASN A 121 -17.06 -19.01 1.30
C ASN A 121 -16.69 -20.20 0.42
N ILE A 122 -15.47 -20.18 -0.11
CA ILE A 122 -14.90 -21.27 -0.90
C ILE A 122 -14.18 -22.20 0.08
N ASN A 123 -14.57 -23.48 0.05
CA ASN A 123 -13.96 -24.49 0.92
C ASN A 123 -12.49 -24.72 0.52
N THR A 124 -11.57 -24.14 1.27
CA THR A 124 -10.12 -24.27 1.08
C THR A 124 -9.54 -25.58 1.61
N ASN A 125 -10.35 -26.47 2.19
CA ASN A 125 -9.88 -27.83 2.52
C ASN A 125 -9.54 -28.65 1.27
N VAL A 126 -10.04 -28.24 0.10
CA VAL A 126 -9.61 -28.80 -1.18
C VAL A 126 -8.25 -28.21 -1.54
N GLN A 127 -7.23 -29.06 -1.59
CA GLN A 127 -5.83 -28.68 -1.84
C GLN A 127 -5.67 -27.81 -3.10
N LEU A 128 -6.40 -28.11 -4.18
CA LEU A 128 -6.35 -27.32 -5.42
C LEU A 128 -6.73 -25.85 -5.22
N TYR A 129 -7.83 -25.57 -4.50
CA TYR A 129 -8.29 -24.20 -4.26
C TYR A 129 -7.34 -23.44 -3.34
N TRP A 130 -6.77 -24.10 -2.33
CA TRP A 130 -5.78 -23.50 -1.45
C TRP A 130 -4.51 -23.09 -2.20
N TRP A 131 -3.93 -23.99 -3.00
CA TRP A 131 -2.73 -23.69 -3.79
C TRP A 131 -2.99 -22.60 -4.84
N SER A 132 -4.14 -22.63 -5.50
CA SER A 132 -4.50 -21.62 -6.50
C SER A 132 -4.56 -20.22 -5.88
N PHE A 133 -5.23 -20.09 -4.73
CA PHE A 133 -5.29 -18.83 -3.99
C PHE A 133 -3.91 -18.38 -3.50
N LEU A 134 -3.13 -19.28 -2.90
CA LEU A 134 -1.79 -18.97 -2.40
C LEU A 134 -0.88 -18.45 -3.53
N LEU A 135 -0.84 -19.15 -4.67
CA LEU A 135 -0.01 -18.77 -5.81
C LEU A 135 -0.42 -17.41 -6.37
N LEU A 136 -1.71 -17.12 -6.47
CA LEU A 136 -2.21 -15.82 -6.92
C LEU A 136 -1.81 -14.70 -5.96
N HIS A 137 -1.98 -14.90 -4.65
CA HIS A 137 -1.59 -13.91 -3.64
C HIS A 137 -0.08 -13.70 -3.61
N VAL A 138 0.72 -14.76 -3.65
CA VAL A 138 2.19 -14.68 -3.71
C VAL A 138 2.63 -13.92 -4.96
N PHE A 139 2.04 -14.21 -6.11
CA PHE A 139 2.32 -13.50 -7.35
C PHE A 139 1.95 -12.01 -7.24
N ALA A 140 0.75 -11.69 -6.73
CA ALA A 140 0.30 -10.32 -6.55
C ALA A 140 1.20 -9.53 -5.59
N TRP A 141 1.59 -10.11 -4.45
CA TRP A 141 2.55 -9.49 -3.51
C TRP A 141 3.92 -9.30 -4.15
N THR A 142 4.39 -10.28 -4.92
CA THR A 142 5.65 -10.17 -5.67
C THR A 142 5.62 -8.99 -6.64
N VAL A 143 4.52 -8.82 -7.39
CA VAL A 143 4.32 -7.67 -8.29
C VAL A 143 4.30 -6.35 -7.50
N ILE A 144 3.63 -6.30 -6.35
CA ILE A 144 3.62 -5.10 -5.49
C ILE A 144 5.05 -4.76 -5.03
N TYR A 145 5.80 -5.74 -4.50
CA TYR A 145 7.17 -5.53 -4.04
C TYR A 145 8.12 -5.12 -5.16
N ILE A 146 8.04 -5.77 -6.33
CA ILE A 146 8.81 -5.36 -7.51
C ILE A 146 8.44 -3.93 -7.91
N GLY A 147 7.15 -3.59 -7.89
CA GLY A 147 6.66 -2.24 -8.12
C GLY A 147 7.29 -1.22 -7.16
N THR A 148 7.30 -1.54 -5.86
CA THR A 148 7.94 -0.71 -4.83
C THR A 148 9.45 -0.60 -5.04
N ILE A 149 10.15 -1.66 -5.42
CA ILE A 149 11.60 -1.59 -5.70
C ILE A 149 11.88 -0.74 -6.95
N CYS A 150 11.09 -0.92 -8.01
CA CYS A 150 11.24 -0.20 -9.27
C CYS A 150 10.96 1.30 -9.15
N LEU A 151 9.89 1.65 -8.42
CA LEU A 151 9.47 3.03 -8.21
C LEU A 151 10.30 3.71 -7.11
N ASP A 152 10.52 3.03 -6.00
CA ASP A 152 10.86 3.69 -4.75
C ASP A 152 12.36 3.57 -4.42
N VAL A 153 13.04 2.42 -4.55
CA VAL A 153 14.43 2.30 -4.02
C VAL A 153 15.42 3.26 -4.69
N ASN A 154 15.28 3.56 -5.98
CA ASN A 154 16.20 4.45 -6.69
C ASN A 154 15.86 5.95 -6.56
N GLU A 155 14.60 6.29 -6.28
CA GLU A 155 14.14 7.67 -6.03
C GLU A 155 14.22 8.02 -4.53
N LEU A 156 14.05 7.03 -3.64
CA LEU A 156 14.25 7.10 -2.20
C LEU A 156 15.72 7.40 -1.84
N LEU A 157 16.68 6.81 -2.57
CA LEU A 157 18.12 7.07 -2.36
C LEU A 157 18.59 8.38 -3.01
N GLY A 158 17.76 9.08 -3.78
CA GLY A 158 18.15 10.32 -4.48
C GLY A 158 19.15 10.11 -5.63
N ILE A 159 19.39 8.85 -6.02
CA ILE A 159 20.42 8.47 -7.00
C ILE A 159 19.91 8.62 -8.44
N LYS A 160 18.60 8.56 -8.68
CA LYS A 160 18.03 8.76 -10.02
C LYS A 160 17.84 10.25 -10.36
N GLN A 161 18.76 10.80 -11.13
CA GLN A 161 18.43 11.89 -12.05
C GLN A 161 17.59 11.31 -13.20
N TYR A 162 16.29 11.61 -13.20
CA TYR A 162 15.43 11.29 -14.34
C TYR A 162 15.98 12.01 -15.59
N LYS A 163 16.42 11.24 -16.60
CA LYS A 163 16.96 11.78 -17.86
C LYS A 163 15.97 12.68 -18.61
N SER A 164 14.66 12.63 -18.29
CA SER A 164 13.66 13.52 -18.90
C SER A 164 12.55 13.87 -17.91
N GLU A 165 12.09 15.13 -17.97
CA GLU A 165 11.02 15.67 -17.14
C GLU A 165 9.66 15.00 -17.40
N ASN A 166 9.41 14.59 -18.64
CA ASN A 166 8.21 13.84 -19.02
C ASN A 166 8.15 12.44 -18.38
N LEU A 167 9.29 11.75 -18.23
CA LEU A 167 9.35 10.46 -17.55
C LEU A 167 9.07 10.62 -16.05
N LYS A 168 9.66 11.65 -15.42
CA LYS A 168 9.40 11.98 -14.01
C LYS A 168 7.92 12.28 -13.79
N ARG A 169 7.32 13.10 -14.64
CA ARG A 169 5.89 13.42 -14.62
C ARG A 169 5.02 12.18 -14.78
N LEU A 170 5.32 11.34 -15.77
CA LEU A 170 4.60 10.10 -16.01
C LEU A 170 4.60 9.19 -14.77
N TYR A 171 5.75 9.00 -14.10
CA TYR A 171 5.82 8.21 -12.88
C TYR A 171 5.10 8.84 -11.68
N LEU A 172 5.10 10.18 -11.58
CA LEU A 172 4.35 10.90 -10.54
C LEU A 172 2.83 10.79 -10.70
N HIS A 173 2.32 10.61 -11.92
CA HIS A 173 0.90 10.48 -12.24
C HIS A 173 0.42 9.02 -12.34
N MET A 174 1.25 8.12 -12.87
CA MET A 174 1.00 6.67 -12.85
C MET A 174 1.43 6.08 -11.50
N ARG A 175 0.80 6.56 -10.43
CA ARG A 175 1.25 6.24 -9.09
C ARG A 175 1.31 4.75 -8.76
N HIS A 176 0.73 3.82 -9.51
CA HIS A 176 0.97 2.40 -9.20
C HIS A 176 0.65 1.37 -10.31
N PRO A 177 1.66 0.69 -10.89
CA PRO A 177 1.53 -0.73 -11.28
C PRO A 177 1.03 -1.63 -10.13
N SER A 178 1.29 -1.26 -8.87
CA SER A 178 0.86 -2.04 -7.69
C SER A 178 -0.65 -1.97 -7.40
N PHE A 179 -1.40 -1.05 -8.03
CA PHE A 179 -2.85 -0.90 -7.83
C PHE A 179 -3.56 -2.17 -8.25
N ILE A 180 -3.18 -2.69 -9.42
CA ILE A 180 -3.71 -3.96 -9.94
C ILE A 180 -3.42 -5.09 -8.96
N GLY A 181 -2.19 -5.16 -8.43
CA GLY A 181 -1.82 -6.14 -7.40
C GLY A 181 -2.67 -6.04 -6.12
N PHE A 182 -2.89 -4.83 -5.61
CA PHE A 182 -3.73 -4.62 -4.43
C PHE A 182 -5.20 -4.97 -4.70
N VAL A 183 -5.75 -4.61 -5.85
CA VAL A 183 -7.11 -5.02 -6.25
C VAL A 183 -7.21 -6.54 -6.26
N PHE A 184 -6.23 -7.25 -6.83
CA PHE A 184 -6.23 -8.71 -6.80
C PHE A 184 -6.24 -9.27 -5.36
N ILE A 185 -5.37 -8.78 -4.48
CA ILE A 185 -5.28 -9.26 -3.08
C ILE A 185 -6.54 -8.94 -2.26
N LEU A 186 -7.18 -7.80 -2.53
CA LEU A 186 -8.38 -7.37 -1.80
C LEU A 186 -9.62 -8.16 -2.20
N TRP A 187 -9.72 -8.56 -3.47
CA TRP A 187 -10.93 -9.17 -4.03
C TRP A 187 -10.85 -10.68 -4.21
N ILE A 188 -9.69 -11.25 -4.53
CA ILE A 188 -9.51 -12.69 -4.68
C ILE A 188 -9.26 -13.32 -3.31
N VAL A 189 -10.28 -13.38 -2.45
CA VAL A 189 -10.18 -14.07 -1.15
C VAL A 189 -11.15 -15.25 -1.08
N PRO A 190 -10.78 -16.39 -0.48
CA PRO A 190 -11.64 -17.56 -0.40
C PRO A 190 -12.86 -17.31 0.50
N TYR A 191 -12.69 -16.44 1.50
CA TYR A 191 -13.72 -16.06 2.45
C TYR A 191 -13.92 -14.55 2.40
N MET A 192 -15.10 -14.10 1.98
CA MET A 192 -15.45 -12.67 1.95
C MET A 192 -16.63 -12.38 2.87
N SER A 193 -16.31 -11.69 3.96
CA SER A 193 -17.29 -11.10 4.87
C SER A 193 -17.62 -9.66 4.49
N LEU A 194 -18.68 -9.11 5.09
CA LEU A 194 -19.11 -7.73 4.90
C LEU A 194 -18.00 -6.72 5.20
N ASP A 195 -17.22 -6.93 6.27
CA ASP A 195 -16.14 -6.01 6.63
C ASP A 195 -14.99 -6.05 5.62
N ARG A 196 -14.61 -7.24 5.12
CA ARG A 196 -13.59 -7.38 4.07
C ARG A 196 -14.06 -6.78 2.75
N LEU A 197 -15.34 -6.94 2.41
CA LEU A 197 -15.92 -6.28 1.23
C LEU A 197 -15.89 -4.76 1.37
N ALA A 198 -16.25 -4.22 2.53
CA ALA A 198 -16.19 -2.78 2.79
C ALA A 198 -14.74 -2.27 2.70
N LEU A 199 -13.77 -3.02 3.24
CA LEU A 199 -12.35 -2.72 3.13
C LEU A 199 -11.88 -2.72 1.66
N ALA A 200 -12.22 -3.78 0.91
CA ALA A 200 -11.83 -3.93 -0.49
C ALA A 200 -12.42 -2.80 -1.36
N THR A 201 -13.69 -2.46 -1.16
CA THR A 201 -14.39 -1.41 -1.92
C THR A 201 -13.82 -0.02 -1.60
N ILE A 202 -13.69 0.34 -0.33
CA ILE A 202 -13.17 1.65 0.10
C ILE A 202 -11.72 1.85 -0.37
N LEU A 203 -10.85 0.86 -0.16
CA LEU A 203 -9.45 0.97 -0.60
C LEU A 203 -9.32 0.99 -2.12
N SER A 204 -10.10 0.18 -2.85
CA SER A 204 -10.11 0.19 -4.31
C SER A 204 -10.58 1.54 -4.86
N ALA A 205 -11.67 2.09 -4.31
CA ALA A 205 -12.19 3.40 -4.70
C ALA A 205 -11.19 4.52 -4.39
N TYR A 206 -10.56 4.48 -3.21
CA TYR A 206 -9.53 5.45 -2.83
C TYR A 206 -8.33 5.42 -3.79
N MET A 207 -7.81 4.23 -4.09
CA MET A 207 -6.67 4.09 -5.01
C MET A 207 -7.05 4.51 -6.43
N TYR A 208 -8.27 4.20 -6.90
CA TYR A 208 -8.78 4.63 -8.19
C TYR A 208 -8.92 6.16 -8.28
N LEU A 209 -9.47 6.81 -7.26
CA LEU A 209 -9.56 8.28 -7.21
C LEU A 209 -8.19 8.96 -7.10
N SER A 210 -7.22 8.28 -6.47
CA SER A 210 -5.84 8.74 -6.37
C SER A 210 -5.05 8.55 -7.66
N TRP A 211 -5.57 7.76 -8.61
CA TRP A 211 -4.99 7.55 -9.92
C TRP A 211 -5.32 8.75 -10.81
N ASN A 212 -4.31 9.57 -11.13
CA ASN A 212 -4.51 10.85 -11.82
C ASN A 212 -3.60 10.98 -13.05
N THR A 213 -3.74 10.07 -14.02
CA THR A 213 -3.03 10.19 -15.32
C THR A 213 -3.78 11.10 -16.27
N ASP A 214 -3.04 12.01 -16.89
CA ASP A 214 -3.55 12.98 -17.85
C ASP A 214 -3.26 12.52 -19.30
N ASP A 215 -3.92 13.13 -20.29
CA ASP A 215 -3.74 12.80 -21.72
C ASP A 215 -2.28 12.98 -22.18
N ARG A 216 -1.54 13.87 -21.52
CA ARG A 216 -0.10 14.09 -21.76
C ARG A 216 0.74 12.87 -21.38
N ASP A 217 0.37 12.18 -20.31
CA ASP A 217 1.08 11.00 -19.83
C ASP A 217 0.83 9.82 -20.79
N ARG A 218 -0.42 9.67 -21.24
CA ARG A 218 -0.80 8.69 -22.27
C ARG A 218 0.00 8.90 -23.57
N LYS A 219 0.01 10.13 -24.10
CA LYS A 219 0.76 10.46 -25.33
C LYS A 219 2.26 10.17 -25.18
N TYR A 220 2.84 10.45 -24.02
CA TYR A 220 4.24 10.12 -23.77
C TYR A 220 4.50 8.60 -23.79
N GLN A 221 3.61 7.79 -23.19
CA GLN A 221 3.73 6.32 -23.29
C GLN A 221 3.59 5.79 -24.72
N GLU A 222 2.65 6.33 -25.50
CA GLU A 222 2.47 5.97 -26.91
C GLU A 222 3.74 6.26 -27.72
N LEU A 223 4.37 7.42 -27.49
CA LEU A 223 5.64 7.79 -28.14
C LEU A 223 6.78 6.86 -27.76
N GLN A 224 6.92 6.50 -26.48
CA GLN A 224 7.94 5.55 -26.03
C GLN A 224 7.73 4.15 -26.61
N SER A 225 6.49 3.69 -26.67
CA SER A 225 6.14 2.39 -27.24
C SER A 225 6.42 2.34 -28.74
N ARG A 226 6.04 3.40 -29.47
CA ARG A 226 6.38 3.55 -30.89
C ARG A 226 7.88 3.56 -31.12
N ARG A 227 8.63 4.34 -30.34
CA ARG A 227 10.10 4.40 -30.45
C ARG A 227 10.74 3.03 -30.28
N LYS A 228 10.36 2.29 -29.23
CA LYS A 228 10.87 0.92 -29.00
C LYS A 228 10.48 -0.04 -30.14
N PHE A 229 9.25 0.06 -30.65
CA PHE A 229 8.81 -0.73 -31.80
C PHE A 229 9.65 -0.44 -33.05
N TYR A 230 9.97 0.83 -33.31
CA TYR A 230 10.87 1.20 -34.40
C TYR A 230 12.30 0.69 -34.18
N GLU A 231 12.85 0.83 -32.98
CA GLU A 231 14.19 0.33 -32.65
C GLU A 231 14.29 -1.20 -32.81
N LEU A 232 13.26 -1.95 -32.41
CA LEU A 232 13.22 -3.42 -32.53
C LEU A 232 13.10 -3.92 -33.97
N ASN A 233 12.42 -3.18 -34.85
CA ASN A 233 12.11 -3.60 -36.22
C ASN A 233 13.06 -3.06 -37.28
N TYR A 234 13.74 -1.93 -37.03
CA TYR A 234 14.50 -1.22 -38.06
C TYR A 234 15.96 -0.94 -37.69
N LEU A 235 16.36 -1.19 -36.44
CA LEU A 235 17.75 -1.03 -35.98
C LEU A 235 18.38 -2.38 -35.56
N LYS A 236 17.77 -3.49 -35.96
CA LYS A 236 18.37 -4.82 -35.93
C LYS A 236 18.95 -5.18 -37.30
#